data_AF-A0A4R5LQT0-F1
#
_entry.id   AF-A0A4R5LQT0-F1
#
_cell.length_a   1.000
_cell.length_b   1.000
_cell.length_c   1.000
_cell.angle_alpha   90.00
_cell.angle_beta   90.00
_cell.angle_gamma   90.00
#
_symmetry.space_group_name_H-M   'P 1'
#
loop_
_entity.id
_entity.type
_entity.pdbx_description
1 polymer ?
#
loop_
_entity_poly.entity_id
_entity_poly.type
_entity_poly.pdbx_seq_one_letter_code
_entity_poly.pdbx_strand_id
1 'polypeptide(L)'
;MPAAIEKLTTEQLQARVIELGQQIRQRRKVLGVSVITASQAAGMSRDTWHRMEKGEVTVTIGAWFNALAALGFEFGVGVSDERRSAHATGTIPVTISTADYPQLAALAWQLRDGTEMPARAAFDIYERNERHLDRDKLTPEEAALIDGLRKVFGGDGSV
;
A
#
# COMPACT_ATOMS: atom_id res chain seq x y z
N MET A 1 -6.07 27.44 14.87
CA MET A 1 -4.68 27.52 15.36
C MET A 1 -3.93 26.35 14.73
N PRO A 2 -2.79 26.55 14.04
CA PRO A 2 -2.02 25.43 13.50
C PRO A 2 -1.52 24.57 14.66
N ALA A 3 -1.65 23.24 14.54
CA ALA A 3 -1.14 22.30 15.53
C ALA A 3 0.36 22.53 15.73
N ALA A 4 0.81 22.63 16.99
CA ALA A 4 2.22 22.76 17.31
C ALA A 4 2.96 21.52 16.79
N ILE A 5 3.94 21.74 15.91
CA ILE A 5 4.80 20.67 15.40
C ILE A 5 5.77 20.30 16.52
N GLU A 6 5.38 19.34 17.36
CA GLU A 6 6.23 18.82 18.43
C GLU A 6 7.34 17.94 17.86
N LYS A 7 8.58 18.20 18.29
CA LYS A 7 9.74 17.39 17.94
C LYS A 7 9.78 16.15 18.82
N LEU A 8 10.11 15.00 18.24
CA LEU A 8 10.44 13.80 19.01
C LEU A 8 11.56 14.09 20.00
N THR A 9 11.38 13.67 21.25
CA THR A 9 12.46 13.67 22.23
C THR A 9 13.51 12.62 21.87
N THR A 10 14.73 12.78 22.37
CA THR A 10 15.81 11.80 22.15
C THR A 10 15.43 10.40 22.64
N GLU A 11 14.71 10.30 23.76
CA GLU A 11 14.22 9.03 24.31
C GLU A 11 13.17 8.37 23.41
N GLN A 12 12.21 9.17 22.91
CA GLN A 12 11.20 8.65 21.98
C GLN A 12 11.85 8.20 20.67
N LEU A 13 12.82 8.95 20.14
CA LEU A 13 13.59 8.56 18.97
C LEU A 13 14.31 7.22 19.21
N GLN A 14 15.01 7.09 20.34
CA GLN A 14 15.70 5.85 20.71
C GLN A 14 14.73 4.66 20.80
N ALA A 15 13.56 4.84 21.42
CA ALA A 15 12.53 3.81 21.51
C ALA A 15 12.03 3.36 20.12
N ARG A 16 11.81 4.31 19.19
CA ARG A 16 11.40 4.02 17.80
C ARG A 16 12.45 3.24 17.03
N VAL A 17 13.73 3.58 17.19
CA VAL A 17 14.82 2.87 16.50
C VAL A 17 15.02 1.47 17.07
N ILE A 18 14.82 1.27 18.37
CA ILE A 18 14.79 -0.07 19.00
C ILE A 18 13.63 -0.91 18.44
N GLU A 19 12.44 -0.34 18.36
CA GLU A 19 11.26 -1.00 17.79
C GLU A 19 11.52 -1.45 16.34
N LEU A 20 12.07 -0.55 15.50
CA LEU A 20 12.43 -0.87 14.12
C LEU A 20 13.48 -1.98 14.03
N GLY A 21 14.53 -1.93 14.86
CA GLY A 21 15.56 -2.97 14.93
C GLY A 21 14.99 -4.35 15.28
N GLN A 22 14.02 -4.40 16.20
CA GLN A 22 13.33 -5.63 16.56
C GLN A 22 12.47 -6.17 15.41
N GLN A 23 11.76 -5.32 14.67
CA GLN A 23 10.98 -5.72 13.50
C GLN A 23 11.86 -6.31 12.40
N ILE A 24 13.00 -5.69 12.10
CA ILE A 24 14.00 -6.22 11.15
C ILE A 24 14.49 -7.60 11.59
N ARG A 25 14.84 -7.75 12.87
CA ARG A 25 15.27 -9.04 13.44
C ARG A 25 14.20 -10.11 13.31
N GLN A 26 12.94 -9.78 13.61
CA GLN A 26 11.83 -10.72 13.53
C GLN A 26 11.58 -11.16 12.08
N ARG A 27 11.54 -10.22 11.13
CA ARG A 27 11.39 -10.54 9.70
C ARG A 27 12.49 -11.46 9.21
N ARG A 28 13.75 -11.15 9.53
CA ARG A 28 14.90 -11.98 9.17
C ARG A 28 14.75 -13.41 9.70
N LYS A 29 14.32 -13.57 10.96
CA LYS A 29 14.06 -14.89 11.56
C LYS A 29 12.93 -15.65 10.87
N VAL A 30 11.82 -14.98 10.55
CA VAL A 30 10.70 -15.58 9.83
C VAL A 30 11.13 -16.08 8.45
N LEU A 31 12.00 -15.35 7.77
CA LEU A 31 12.57 -15.75 6.48
C LEU A 31 13.68 -16.82 6.60
N GLY A 32 14.09 -17.21 7.81
CA GLY A 32 15.18 -18.16 8.02
C GLY A 32 16.56 -17.65 7.61
N VAL A 33 16.74 -16.32 7.46
CA VAL A 33 17.96 -15.73 6.93
C VAL A 33 18.98 -15.49 8.06
N SER A 34 20.23 -15.88 7.84
CA SER A 34 21.31 -15.62 8.80
C SER A 34 21.69 -14.14 8.82
N VAL A 35 22.30 -13.66 9.92
CA VAL A 35 22.84 -12.28 9.97
C VAL A 35 23.88 -12.06 8.87
N ILE A 36 24.72 -13.06 8.59
CA ILE A 36 25.77 -12.98 7.58
C ILE A 36 25.14 -12.74 6.21
N THR A 37 24.19 -13.61 5.83
CA THR A 37 23.47 -13.53 4.55
C THR A 37 22.73 -12.20 4.41
N ALA A 38 22.03 -11.76 5.47
CA ALA A 38 21.29 -10.51 5.44
C ALA A 38 22.21 -9.28 5.30
N SER A 39 23.33 -9.26 6.05
CA SER A 39 24.32 -8.17 5.96
C SER A 39 24.98 -8.09 4.58
N GLN A 40 25.30 -9.23 3.98
CA GLN A 40 25.87 -9.30 2.63
C GLN A 40 24.87 -8.84 1.58
N ALA A 41 23.62 -9.32 1.64
CA ALA A 41 22.56 -8.90 0.73
C ALA A 41 22.27 -7.39 0.83
N ALA A 42 22.39 -6.81 2.03
CA ALA A 42 22.23 -5.39 2.27
C ALA A 42 23.50 -4.55 2.00
N GLY A 43 24.59 -5.17 1.53
CA GLY A 43 25.84 -4.48 1.20
C GLY A 43 26.53 -3.83 2.41
N MET A 44 26.44 -4.42 3.60
CA MET A 44 27.01 -3.87 4.84
C MET A 44 27.74 -4.93 5.68
N SER A 45 28.52 -4.48 6.66
CA SER A 45 29.19 -5.39 7.60
C SER A 45 28.21 -6.02 8.60
N ARG A 46 28.58 -7.19 9.12
CA ARG A 46 27.84 -7.87 10.20
C ARG A 46 27.69 -7.00 11.45
N ASP A 47 28.71 -6.21 11.77
CA ASP A 47 28.69 -5.32 12.94
C ASP A 47 27.66 -4.21 12.76
N THR A 48 27.56 -3.61 11.58
CA THR A 48 26.50 -2.62 11.25
C THR A 48 25.12 -3.26 11.39
N TRP A 49 24.93 -4.48 10.88
CA TRP A 49 23.67 -5.22 11.04
C TRP A 49 23.32 -5.46 12.52
N HIS A 50 24.29 -5.86 13.33
CA HIS A 50 24.08 -6.09 14.77
C HIS A 50 23.70 -4.81 15.52
N ARG A 51 24.31 -3.68 15.18
CA ARG A 51 23.96 -2.36 15.73
C ARG A 51 22.53 -1.94 15.36
N MET A 52 22.12 -2.23 14.12
CA MET A 52 20.74 -2.01 13.67
C MET A 52 19.74 -2.86 14.45
N GLU A 53 19.97 -4.17 14.59
CA GLU A 53 19.06 -5.03 15.38
C GLU A 53 18.95 -4.62 16.87
N LYS A 54 19.96 -3.92 17.39
CA LYS A 54 19.95 -3.33 18.75
C LYS A 54 19.27 -1.97 18.84
N GLY A 55 18.96 -1.34 17.71
CA GLY A 55 18.33 -0.03 17.67
C GLY A 55 19.29 1.14 17.91
N GLU A 56 20.54 1.05 17.43
CA GLU A 56 21.47 2.17 17.54
C GLU A 56 21.14 3.29 16.55
N VAL A 57 20.88 4.50 17.08
CA VAL A 57 20.53 5.71 16.29
C VAL A 57 21.69 6.19 15.41
N THR A 58 22.93 5.77 15.70
CA THR A 58 24.13 6.15 14.92
C THR A 58 24.24 5.42 13.58
N VAL A 59 23.40 4.42 13.32
CA VAL A 59 23.41 3.72 12.04
C VAL A 59 22.79 4.61 10.96
N THR A 60 23.48 4.72 9.83
CA THR A 60 23.08 5.61 8.74
C THR A 60 21.72 5.20 8.18
N ILE A 61 20.94 6.20 7.74
CA ILE A 61 19.64 5.96 7.09
C ILE A 61 19.79 5.03 5.87
N GLY A 62 20.85 5.16 5.08
CA GLY A 62 21.11 4.27 3.94
C GLY A 62 21.27 2.80 4.34
N ALA A 63 21.88 2.51 5.49
CA ALA A 63 21.98 1.14 5.99
C ALA A 63 20.61 0.58 6.39
N TRP A 64 19.78 1.37 7.07
CA TRP A 64 18.39 1.00 7.36
C TRP A 64 17.60 0.67 6.09
N PHE A 65 17.73 1.52 5.06
CA PHE A 65 17.04 1.31 3.80
C PHE A 65 17.49 0.03 3.08
N ASN A 66 18.81 -0.21 3.03
CA ASN A 66 19.34 -1.42 2.40
C ASN A 66 18.90 -2.69 3.13
N ALA A 67 18.83 -2.68 4.47
CA ALA A 67 18.36 -3.84 5.24
C ALA A 67 16.88 -4.12 5.01
N LEU A 68 16.05 -3.08 4.95
CA LEU A 68 14.63 -3.21 4.64
C LEU A 68 14.42 -3.80 3.24
N ALA A 69 15.13 -3.27 2.23
CA ALA A 69 15.10 -3.80 0.87
C ALA A 69 15.58 -5.26 0.80
N ALA A 70 16.67 -5.60 1.49
CA ALA A 70 17.21 -6.97 1.52
C ALA A 70 16.27 -8.00 2.18
N LEU A 71 15.36 -7.55 3.05
CA LEU A 71 14.34 -8.39 3.69
C LEU A 71 12.98 -8.38 2.96
N GLY A 72 12.92 -7.72 1.79
CA GLY A 72 11.72 -7.63 0.96
C GLY A 72 10.65 -6.75 1.57
N PHE A 73 11.01 -5.70 2.31
CA PHE A 73 10.08 -4.65 2.69
C PHE A 73 9.97 -3.62 1.56
N GLU A 74 8.74 -3.27 1.21
CA GLU A 74 8.43 -2.09 0.43
C GLU A 74 8.10 -0.95 1.40
N PHE A 75 8.83 0.16 1.31
CA PHE A 75 8.63 1.30 2.20
C PHE A 75 8.89 2.60 1.42
N GLY A 76 8.00 3.56 1.61
CA GLY A 76 8.07 4.88 1.01
C GLY A 76 7.90 5.94 2.09
N VAL A 77 8.55 7.09 1.92
CA VAL A 77 8.23 8.28 2.70
C VAL A 77 6.92 8.80 2.15
N GLY A 78 5.83 8.63 2.90
CA GLY A 78 4.51 9.12 2.56
C GLY A 78 4.50 10.65 2.49
N VAL A 79 4.84 11.21 1.35
CA VAL A 79 4.07 12.35 0.85
C VAL A 79 2.78 11.71 0.41
N SER A 80 1.72 11.87 1.21
CA SER A 80 0.40 11.32 0.97
C SER A 80 -0.07 11.72 -0.42
N ASP A 81 0.22 10.91 -1.42
CA ASP A 81 -0.62 10.87 -2.60
C ASP A 81 -1.76 9.94 -2.18
N GLU A 82 -2.84 10.53 -1.69
CA GLU A 82 -4.07 9.85 -1.26
C GLU A 82 -4.55 8.83 -2.30
N ARG A 83 -4.12 9.01 -3.56
CA ARG A 83 -4.25 8.12 -4.71
C ARG A 83 -3.79 6.68 -4.48
N ARG A 84 -2.81 6.42 -3.60
CA ARG A 84 -2.26 5.05 -3.42
C ARG A 84 -2.90 4.26 -2.28
N SER A 85 -3.71 4.90 -1.42
CA SER A 85 -4.42 4.21 -0.33
C SER A 85 -5.68 3.47 -0.81
N ALA A 86 -6.11 3.65 -2.05
CA ALA A 86 -7.27 2.95 -2.62
C ALA A 86 -6.99 1.48 -2.97
N HIS A 87 -5.71 1.05 -2.98
CA HIS A 87 -5.30 -0.28 -3.45
C HIS A 87 -4.96 -1.27 -2.33
N ALA A 88 -5.39 -0.99 -1.10
CA ALA A 88 -5.38 -2.02 -0.06
C ALA A 88 -6.38 -3.12 -0.45
N THR A 89 -5.87 -4.17 -1.09
CA THR A 89 -6.57 -5.40 -1.48
C THR A 89 -7.60 -5.81 -0.43
N GLY A 90 -8.88 -5.59 -0.73
CA GLY A 90 -10.01 -6.04 0.09
C GLY A 90 -10.93 -4.95 0.66
N THR A 91 -10.65 -3.65 0.45
CA THR A 91 -11.57 -2.58 0.84
C THR A 91 -12.17 -1.92 -0.39
N ILE A 92 -13.49 -2.02 -0.58
CA ILE A 92 -14.18 -1.30 -1.65
C ILE A 92 -14.32 0.16 -1.21
N PRO A 93 -13.79 1.14 -1.97
CA PRO A 93 -13.99 2.54 -1.65
C PRO A 93 -15.48 2.86 -1.74
N VAL A 94 -16.01 3.57 -0.73
CA VAL A 94 -17.43 3.95 -0.64
C VAL A 94 -17.84 4.81 -1.84
N THR A 95 -16.91 5.62 -2.33
CA THR A 95 -17.04 6.52 -3.48
C THR A 95 -15.96 6.19 -4.51
N ILE A 96 -16.37 6.01 -5.76
CA ILE A 96 -15.54 5.66 -6.91
C ILE A 96 -15.55 6.84 -7.86
N SER A 97 -14.37 7.34 -8.26
CA SER A 97 -14.24 8.37 -9.28
C SER A 97 -14.12 7.75 -10.66
N THR A 98 -14.81 8.30 -11.66
CA THR A 98 -14.63 7.87 -13.05
C THR A 98 -13.23 8.17 -13.60
N ALA A 99 -12.48 9.09 -13.00
CA ALA A 99 -11.13 9.43 -13.46
C ALA A 99 -10.10 8.31 -13.24
N ASP A 100 -10.33 7.43 -12.26
CA ASP A 100 -9.37 6.38 -11.87
C ASP A 100 -9.56 5.09 -12.68
N TYR A 101 -10.69 4.95 -13.38
CA TYR A 101 -11.14 3.71 -14.00
C TYR A 101 -11.55 3.95 -15.46
N PRO A 102 -10.67 3.64 -16.43
CA PRO A 102 -10.88 4.01 -17.83
C PRO A 102 -12.06 3.29 -18.47
N GLN A 103 -12.36 2.04 -18.07
CA GLN A 103 -13.57 1.36 -18.53
C GLN A 103 -14.82 1.95 -17.87
N LEU A 104 -14.77 2.26 -16.58
CA LEU A 104 -15.90 2.95 -15.93
C LEU A 104 -16.22 4.28 -16.62
N ALA A 105 -15.21 5.11 -16.91
CA ALA A 105 -15.38 6.37 -17.64
C ALA A 105 -16.01 6.16 -19.02
N ALA A 106 -15.53 5.16 -19.78
CA ALA A 106 -16.05 4.85 -21.10
C ALA A 106 -17.52 4.38 -21.07
N LEU A 107 -17.88 3.58 -20.07
CA LEU A 107 -19.25 3.09 -19.87
C LEU A 107 -20.19 4.18 -19.34
N ALA A 108 -19.65 5.05 -18.49
CA ALA A 108 -20.33 6.18 -17.86
C ALA A 108 -20.25 7.46 -18.71
N TRP A 109 -20.27 7.36 -20.05
CA TRP A 109 -20.07 8.50 -20.97
C TRP A 109 -21.04 9.68 -20.77
N GLN A 110 -22.18 9.46 -20.11
CA GLN A 110 -23.14 10.52 -19.75
C GLN A 110 -22.68 11.35 -18.55
N LEU A 111 -21.78 10.82 -17.73
CA LEU A 111 -21.19 11.49 -16.57
C LEU A 111 -19.94 12.26 -17.02
N ARG A 112 -19.65 13.36 -16.33
CA ARG A 112 -18.41 14.11 -16.59
C ARG A 112 -17.21 13.32 -16.09
N ASP A 113 -16.05 13.49 -16.72
CA ASP A 113 -14.80 12.92 -16.24
C ASP A 113 -14.51 13.39 -14.81
N GLY A 114 -14.13 12.46 -13.94
CA GLY A 114 -13.91 12.73 -12.51
C GLY A 114 -15.19 12.89 -11.69
N THR A 115 -16.34 12.42 -12.20
CA THR A 115 -17.55 12.33 -11.37
C THR A 115 -17.38 11.23 -10.34
N GLU A 116 -17.56 11.60 -9.08
CA GLU A 116 -17.61 10.68 -7.95
C GLU A 116 -19.00 10.04 -7.85
N MET A 117 -19.05 8.72 -7.71
CA MET A 117 -20.29 7.97 -7.53
C MET A 117 -20.14 6.87 -6.48
N PRO A 118 -21.23 6.47 -5.81
CA PRO A 118 -21.16 5.41 -4.81
C PRO A 118 -20.83 4.05 -5.44
N ALA A 119 -20.19 3.17 -4.66
CA ALA A 119 -19.79 1.83 -5.10
C ALA A 119 -20.92 1.03 -5.78
N ARG A 120 -22.14 1.14 -5.25
CA ARG A 120 -23.34 0.49 -5.83
C ARG A 120 -23.66 1.00 -7.23
N ALA A 121 -23.58 2.31 -7.45
CA ALA A 121 -23.86 2.90 -8.76
C ALA A 121 -22.83 2.46 -9.81
N ALA A 122 -21.56 2.37 -9.43
CA ALA A 122 -20.52 1.83 -10.33
C ALA A 122 -20.79 0.37 -10.69
N PHE A 123 -21.21 -0.46 -9.71
CA PHE A 123 -21.57 -1.85 -9.97
C PHE A 123 -22.76 -1.97 -10.95
N ASP A 124 -23.83 -1.18 -10.75
CA ASP A 124 -24.99 -1.20 -11.64
C ASP A 124 -24.62 -0.78 -13.08
N ILE A 125 -23.64 0.13 -13.25
CA ILE A 125 -23.09 0.52 -14.57
C ILE A 125 -22.33 -0.65 -15.20
N TYR A 126 -21.47 -1.34 -14.45
CA TYR A 126 -20.73 -2.50 -14.96
C TYR A 126 -21.66 -3.67 -15.33
N GLU A 127 -22.67 -3.94 -14.52
CA GLU A 127 -23.63 -5.02 -14.77
C GLU A 127 -24.47 -4.74 -16.03
N ARG A 128 -25.02 -3.53 -16.13
CA ARG A 128 -25.84 -3.14 -17.30
C ARG A 128 -25.06 -3.12 -18.60
N ASN A 129 -23.77 -2.79 -18.53
CA ASN A 129 -22.90 -2.63 -19.70
C ASN A 129 -21.86 -3.74 -19.84
N GLU A 130 -22.09 -4.93 -19.27
CA GLU A 130 -21.14 -6.04 -19.28
C GLU A 130 -20.68 -6.41 -20.70
N ARG A 131 -21.58 -6.31 -21.69
CA ARG A 131 -21.30 -6.59 -23.11
C ARG A 131 -20.42 -5.54 -23.79
N HIS A 132 -20.28 -4.37 -23.19
CA HIS A 132 -19.50 -3.23 -23.71
C HIS A 132 -18.19 -3.01 -22.95
N LEU A 133 -17.88 -3.87 -21.97
CA LEU A 133 -16.62 -3.85 -21.25
C LEU A 133 -15.48 -4.30 -22.18
N ASP A 134 -14.57 -3.38 -22.49
CA ASP A 134 -13.39 -3.65 -23.30
C ASP A 134 -12.29 -4.24 -22.41
N ARG A 135 -12.17 -5.58 -22.44
CA ARG A 135 -11.22 -6.32 -21.61
C ARG A 135 -9.77 -5.99 -21.92
N ASP A 136 -9.47 -5.52 -23.12
CA ASP A 136 -8.10 -5.20 -23.55
C ASP A 136 -7.57 -3.91 -22.90
N LYS A 137 -8.48 -3.07 -22.40
CA LYS A 137 -8.18 -1.80 -21.72
C LYS A 137 -8.40 -1.85 -20.21
N LEU A 138 -8.72 -3.03 -19.67
CA LEU A 138 -8.98 -3.21 -18.25
C LEU A 138 -7.67 -3.16 -17.47
N THR A 139 -7.53 -2.17 -16.58
CA THR A 139 -6.34 -2.11 -15.73
C THR A 139 -6.42 -3.19 -14.63
N PRO A 140 -5.29 -3.66 -14.08
CA PRO A 140 -5.29 -4.63 -12.99
C PRO A 140 -6.08 -4.15 -11.76
N GLU A 141 -6.06 -2.83 -11.52
CA GLU A 141 -6.76 -2.17 -10.43
C GLU A 141 -8.28 -2.15 -10.66
N GLU A 142 -8.70 -1.87 -11.89
CA GLU A 142 -10.11 -1.89 -12.30
C GLU A 142 -10.69 -3.31 -12.26
N ALA A 143 -9.91 -4.31 -12.65
CA ALA A 143 -10.29 -5.71 -12.53
C ALA A 143 -10.51 -6.12 -11.06
N ALA A 144 -9.62 -5.68 -10.16
CA ALA A 144 -9.76 -5.93 -8.72
C ALA A 144 -10.99 -5.23 -8.12
N LEU A 145 -11.29 -4.00 -8.57
CA LEU A 145 -12.50 -3.29 -8.20
C LEU A 145 -13.76 -4.05 -8.63
N ILE A 146 -13.85 -4.48 -9.89
CA ILE A 146 -15.01 -5.23 -10.41
C ILE A 146 -15.22 -6.53 -9.62
N ASP A 147 -14.14 -7.28 -9.33
CA ASP A 147 -14.23 -8.50 -8.52
C ASP A 147 -14.69 -8.21 -7.09
N GLY A 148 -14.19 -7.15 -6.47
CA GLY A 148 -14.67 -6.67 -5.16
C GLY A 148 -16.16 -6.32 -5.19
N LEU A 149 -16.58 -5.51 -6.15
CA LEU A 149 -17.98 -5.11 -6.32
C LEU A 149 -18.90 -6.32 -6.55
N ARG A 150 -18.48 -7.30 -7.37
CA ARG A 150 -19.21 -8.56 -7.55
C ARG A 150 -19.34 -9.36 -6.27
N LYS A 151 -18.30 -9.43 -5.45
CA LYS A 151 -18.36 -10.12 -4.14
C LYS A 151 -19.33 -9.46 -3.17
N VAL A 152 -19.46 -8.13 -3.21
CA VAL A 152 -20.30 -7.38 -2.27
C VAL A 152 -21.75 -7.23 -2.77
N PHE A 153 -21.97 -7.04 -4.07
CA PHE A 153 -23.28 -6.73 -4.65
C PHE A 153 -23.86 -7.82 -5.54
N GLY A 154 -23.06 -8.77 -6.04
CA GLY A 154 -23.50 -9.84 -6.95
C GLY A 154 -24.28 -10.97 -6.27
N GLY A 155 -24.51 -10.89 -4.95
CA GLY A 155 -25.31 -11.84 -4.18
C GLY A 155 -26.81 -11.52 -4.09
N ASP A 156 -27.23 -10.30 -4.45
CA ASP A 156 -28.63 -9.89 -4.34
C ASP A 156 -29.34 -9.88 -5.70
N GLY A 157 -29.75 -11.08 -6.09
CA GLY A 157 -30.87 -11.27 -7.00
C GLY A 157 -31.93 -12.12 -6.33
N SER A 158 -32.74 -11.55 -5.42
CA SER A 158 -34.12 -11.98 -5.07
C SER A 158 -34.66 -11.20 -3.86
N VAL A 159 -35.43 -10.12 -4.09
CA VAL A 159 -36.81 -9.92 -3.57
C VAL A 159 -37.56 -9.07 -4.58
#